data_AF-X0WT41-F1
#
_entry.id   AF-X0WT41-F1
#
_cell.length_a   1.000
_cell.length_b   1.000
_cell.length_c   1.000
_cell.angle_alpha   90.00
_cell.angle_beta   90.00
_cell.angle_gamma   90.00
#
_symmetry.space_group_name_H-M   'P 1'
#
loop_
_entity.id
_entity.type
_entity.pdbx_description
1 polymer ?
#
loop_
_entity_poly.entity_id
_entity_poly.type
_entity_poly.pdbx_seq_one_letter_code
_entity_poly.pdbx_strand_id
1 'polypeptide(L)' 'PPERFFKEAHTKGPAKGVTLKEEGYQKLLSGYYEARGWDTKTGIPTDATLKSLGLDFVIGKLKPAGGK' A
#
# COMPACT_ATOMS: atom_id res chain seq x y z
N PRO A 1 -4.09 6.62 -0.83
CA PRO A 1 -4.51 7.68 -1.78
C PRO A 1 -5.65 8.49 -1.16
N PRO A 2 -5.88 9.76 -1.57
CA PRO A 2 -7.01 10.54 -1.09
C PRO A 2 -8.35 9.86 -1.43
N GLU A 3 -9.31 9.92 -0.52
CA GLU A 3 -10.62 9.28 -0.67
C GLU A 3 -11.36 9.72 -1.96
N ARG A 4 -11.17 10.97 -2.38
CA ARG A 4 -11.75 11.52 -3.60
C ARG A 4 -11.46 10.67 -4.83
N PHE A 5 -10.33 9.97 -4.89
CA PHE A 5 -9.98 9.16 -6.07
C PHE A 5 -10.91 7.96 -6.28
N PHE A 6 -11.60 7.53 -5.22
CA PHE A 6 -12.59 6.45 -5.28
C PHE A 6 -14.02 6.98 -5.42
N LYS A 7 -14.31 8.18 -4.86
CA LYS A 7 -15.67 8.75 -4.80
C LYS A 7 -15.98 9.77 -5.90
N GLU A 8 -15.00 10.54 -6.35
CA GLU A 8 -15.18 11.67 -7.26
C GLU A 8 -14.54 11.36 -8.61
N ALA A 9 -15.39 11.12 -9.61
CA ALA A 9 -14.94 10.91 -10.98
C ALA A 9 -14.43 12.21 -11.60
N HIS A 10 -13.47 12.09 -12.52
CA HIS A 10 -13.09 13.22 -13.37
C HIS A 10 -14.31 13.73 -14.14
N THR A 11 -14.46 15.06 -14.21
CA THR A 11 -15.61 15.72 -14.86
C THR A 11 -15.37 16.01 -16.34
N LYS A 12 -14.11 15.99 -16.80
CA LYS A 12 -13.68 16.36 -18.15
C LYS A 12 -12.55 15.44 -18.65
N GLY A 13 -12.38 15.40 -19.97
CA GLY A 13 -11.30 14.66 -20.63
C GLY A 13 -11.56 13.16 -20.78
N PRO A 14 -10.56 12.39 -21.28
CA PRO A 14 -10.71 10.98 -21.62
C PRO A 14 -11.06 10.07 -20.44
N ALA A 15 -10.67 10.46 -19.22
CA ALA A 15 -10.98 9.72 -17.99
C ALA A 15 -12.30 10.16 -17.33
N LYS A 16 -13.14 10.94 -18.03
CA LYS A 16 -14.42 11.42 -17.49
C LYS A 16 -15.29 10.25 -17.04
N GLY A 17 -15.82 10.32 -15.82
CA GLY A 17 -16.69 9.29 -15.24
C GLY A 17 -15.95 8.08 -14.65
N VAL A 18 -14.61 8.05 -14.71
CA VAL A 18 -13.80 6.95 -14.15
C VAL A 18 -13.33 7.32 -12.74
N THR A 19 -13.49 6.37 -11.80
CA THR A 19 -12.90 6.38 -10.46
C THR A 19 -11.99 5.17 -10.27
N LEU A 20 -11.11 5.22 -9.28
CA LEU A 20 -10.42 4.03 -8.82
C LEU A 20 -11.42 3.09 -8.14
N LYS A 21 -11.28 1.79 -8.41
CA LYS A 21 -12.01 0.76 -7.68
C LYS A 21 -11.22 0.38 -6.44
N GLU A 22 -11.85 0.52 -5.27
CA GLU A 22 -11.20 0.25 -3.99
C GLU A 22 -10.69 -1.19 -3.91
N GLU A 23 -11.53 -2.17 -4.26
CA GLU A 23 -11.16 -3.60 -4.26
C GLU A 23 -9.95 -3.89 -5.16
N GLY A 24 -9.92 -3.32 -6.37
CA GLY A 24 -8.82 -3.47 -7.31
C GLY A 24 -7.53 -2.84 -6.80
N TYR A 25 -7.65 -1.66 -6.16
CA TYR A 25 -6.54 -0.99 -5.51
C TYR A 25 -5.99 -1.80 -4.32
N GLN A 26 -6.84 -2.33 -3.46
CA GLN A 26 -6.42 -3.17 -2.33
C GLN A 26 -5.71 -4.44 -2.80
N LYS A 27 -6.23 -5.10 -3.84
CA LYS A 27 -5.56 -6.27 -4.44
C LYS A 27 -4.18 -5.92 -4.99
N LEU A 28 -4.05 -4.80 -5.69
CA LEU A 28 -2.76 -4.32 -6.21
C LEU A 28 -1.79 -4.01 -5.07
N LEU A 29 -2.27 -3.38 -4.00
CA LEU A 29 -1.46 -3.03 -2.84
C LEU A 29 -0.93 -4.26 -2.10
N SER A 30 -1.78 -5.26 -1.86
CA SER A 30 -1.35 -6.53 -1.26
C SER A 30 -0.30 -7.24 -2.11
N GLY A 31 -0.51 -7.32 -3.44
CA GLY A 31 0.48 -7.93 -4.34
C GLY A 31 1.81 -7.16 -4.36
N TYR A 32 1.77 -5.83 -4.22
CA TYR A 32 2.99 -5.02 -4.07
C TYR A 32 3.74 -5.35 -2.77
N TYR A 33 3.05 -5.51 -1.65
CA TYR A 33 3.68 -5.91 -0.39
C TYR A 33 4.27 -7.32 -0.46
N GLU A 34 3.56 -8.28 -1.04
CA GLU A 34 4.08 -9.64 -1.24
C GLU A 34 5.37 -9.63 -2.07
N ALA A 35 5.38 -8.91 -3.19
CA ALA A 35 6.56 -8.79 -4.07
C ALA A 35 7.77 -8.14 -3.37
N ARG A 36 7.54 -7.33 -2.34
CA ARG A 36 8.59 -6.68 -1.53
C ARG A 36 8.98 -7.50 -0.29
N GLY A 37 8.31 -8.62 -0.02
CA GLY A 37 8.50 -9.37 1.22
C GLY A 37 8.03 -8.58 2.46
N TRP A 38 6.93 -7.84 2.32
CA TRP A 38 6.29 -7.06 3.37
C TRP A 38 4.99 -7.75 3.79
N ASP A 39 4.59 -7.55 5.04
CA ASP A 39 3.32 -8.05 5.57
C ASP A 39 2.14 -7.29 4.93
N THR A 40 1.20 -8.03 4.34
CA THR A 40 0.09 -7.46 3.57
C THR A 40 -0.94 -6.71 4.41
N LYS A 41 -0.97 -6.96 5.72
CA LYS A 41 -1.93 -6.36 6.65
C LYS A 41 -1.41 -5.07 7.26
N THR A 42 -0.11 -5.02 7.54
CA THR A 42 0.54 -3.91 8.25
C THR A 42 1.35 -3.01 7.33
N GLY A 43 1.76 -3.51 6.15
CA GLY A 43 2.67 -2.83 5.23
C GLY A 43 4.11 -2.76 5.74
N ILE A 44 4.46 -3.52 6.78
CA ILE A 44 5.80 -3.52 7.38
C ILE A 44 6.65 -4.60 6.70
N PRO A 45 7.93 -4.32 6.35
CA PRO A 45 8.84 -5.34 5.87
C PRO A 45 8.98 -6.50 6.86
N THR A 46 8.99 -7.74 6.38
CA THR A 46 9.21 -8.90 7.26
C THR A 46 10.63 -8.90 7.83
N ASP A 47 10.83 -9.57 8.96
CA ASP A 47 12.16 -9.74 9.57
C ASP A 47 13.16 -10.36 8.59
N ALA A 48 12.72 -11.27 7.72
CA ALA A 48 13.56 -11.87 6.68
C ALA A 48 14.04 -10.83 5.66
N THR A 49 13.14 -9.95 5.22
CA THR A 49 13.48 -8.82 4.33
C THR A 49 14.40 -7.81 5.03
N LEU A 50 14.18 -7.52 6.31
CA LEU A 50 15.05 -6.61 7.06
C LEU A 50 16.46 -7.18 7.22
N LYS A 51 16.57 -8.48 7.55
CA LYS A 51 17.84 -9.23 7.63
C LYS A 51 18.60 -9.20 6.31
N SER A 52 17.93 -9.49 5.20
CA SER A 52 18.58 -9.52 3.88
C SER A 52 19.11 -8.14 3.45
N LEU A 53 18.51 -7.07 3.97
CA LEU A 53 18.94 -5.68 3.74
C LEU A 53 19.93 -5.15 4.80
N GLY A 54 20.32 -5.94 5.80
CA GLY A 54 21.20 -5.49 6.89
C GLY A 54 20.55 -4.47 7.84
N LEU A 55 19.22 -4.48 7.94
CA LEU A 55 18.41 -3.57 8.75
C LEU A 55 17.93 -4.22 10.05
N ASP A 56 18.64 -5.22 10.56
CA ASP A 56 18.28 -5.96 11.77
C ASP A 56 18.01 -5.08 12.99
N PHE A 57 18.68 -3.93 13.07
CA PHE A 57 18.56 -2.98 14.18
C PHE A 57 17.17 -2.35 14.32
N VAL A 58 16.30 -2.43 13.30
CA VAL A 58 14.90 -1.94 13.37
C VAL A 58 13.87 -3.04 13.65
N ILE A 59 14.26 -4.32 13.69
CA ILE A 59 13.36 -5.42 14.00
C ILE A 59 12.72 -5.19 15.38
N GLY A 60 11.39 -5.34 15.45
CA GLY A 60 10.60 -5.08 16.67
C GLY A 60 10.38 -3.60 17.04
N LYS A 61 10.94 -2.65 16.27
CA LYS A 61 10.81 -1.20 16.52
C LYS A 61 9.85 -0.50 15.56
N LEU A 62 9.42 -1.19 14.49
CA LEU A 62 8.50 -0.65 13.50
C LEU A 62 7.05 -0.71 13.98
N LYS A 63 6.26 0.28 13.59
CA LYS A 63 4.81 0.33 13.80
C LYS A 63 4.13 0.58 12.46
N PRO A 64 2.89 0.10 12.26
CA PRO A 64 2.13 0.42 11.05
C PRO A 64 2.03 1.94 10.92
N ALA A 65 2.20 2.46 9.70
CA ALA A 65 1.95 3.87 9.45
C ALA A 65 0.47 4.15 9.76
N GLY A 66 0.21 4.95 10.79
CA GLY A 66 -1.15 5.41 11.11
C GLY A 66 -1.65 6.31 9.99
N GLY A 67 -2.49 5.77 9.11
CA GLY A 67 -3.28 6.58 8.20
C GLY A 67 -4.25 7.42 9.02
N LYS A 68 -4.15 8.75 8.90
CA LYS A 68 -5.25 9.64 9.27
C LYS A 68 -6.44 9.40 8.35
#